data_AF-A0A0F9V8V4-F1
#
_entry.id   AF-A0A0F9V8V4-F1
#
_cell.length_a   1.000
_cell.length_b   1.000
_cell.length_c   1.000
_cell.angle_alpha   90.00
_cell.angle_beta   90.00
_cell.angle_gamma   90.00
#
_symmetry.space_group_name_H-M   'P 1'
#
loop_
_entity.id
_entity.type
_entity.pdbx_description
1 polymer ?
#
loop_
_entity_poly.entity_id
_entity_poly.type
_entity_poly.pdbx_seq_one_letter_code
_entity_poly.pdbx_strand_id
1 'polypeptide(L)'
;MTFEQIIQRYTDLLQDKQGVALEIDDSTVALFHQGKLMAAPLSVTSGIQLGKAYVFDPEFWDEDCGCWEGHQSASETMQWVNTPNFIPVLTRS
;
A
#
# COMPACT_ATOMS: atom_id res chain seq x y z
N MET A 1 -13.12 -8.19 -2.05
CA MET A 1 -13.27 -7.08 -1.08
C MET A 1 -13.58 -5.84 -1.89
N THR A 2 -14.28 -4.86 -1.33
CA THR A 2 -14.45 -3.55 -1.98
C THR A 2 -13.21 -2.68 -1.78
N PHE A 3 -13.08 -1.59 -2.54
CA PHE A 3 -12.05 -0.58 -2.30
C PHE A 3 -11.99 -0.15 -0.83
N GLU A 4 -13.13 0.25 -0.25
CA GLU A 4 -13.20 0.71 1.14
C GLU A 4 -12.72 -0.34 2.15
N GLN A 5 -13.04 -1.62 1.92
CA GLN A 5 -12.59 -2.71 2.79
C GLN A 5 -11.07 -2.89 2.71
N ILE A 6 -10.47 -2.74 1.53
CA ILE A 6 -9.01 -2.79 1.36
C ILE A 6 -8.33 -1.61 2.04
N ILE A 7 -8.85 -0.40 1.86
CA ILE A 7 -8.33 0.81 2.52
C ILE A 7 -8.42 0.70 4.04
N GLN A 8 -9.55 0.23 4.57
CA GLN A 8 -9.70 -0.02 6.00
C GLN A 8 -8.69 -1.07 6.47
N ARG A 9 -8.47 -2.13 5.70
CA ARG A 9 -7.52 -3.18 6.07
C ARG A 9 -6.08 -2.69 6.09
N TYR A 10 -5.66 -1.89 5.11
CA TYR A 10 -4.34 -1.24 5.13
C TYR A 10 -4.20 -0.28 6.32
N THR A 11 -5.26 0.48 6.60
CA THR A 11 -5.33 1.37 7.78
C THR A 11 -5.11 0.58 9.07
N ASP A 12 -5.86 -0.51 9.30
CA ASP A 12 -5.74 -1.33 10.50
C ASP A 12 -4.34 -1.93 10.67
N LEU A 13 -3.70 -2.32 9.57
CA LEU A 13 -2.36 -2.90 9.58
C LEU A 13 -1.28 -1.87 9.94
N LEU A 14 -1.49 -0.59 9.64
CA LEU A 14 -0.48 0.45 9.71
C LEU A 14 -0.71 1.50 10.81
N GLN A 15 -1.94 1.72 11.28
CA GLN A 15 -2.28 2.87 12.14
C GLN A 15 -1.47 2.95 13.43
N ASP A 16 -1.09 1.79 13.99
CA ASP A 16 -0.29 1.70 15.22
C ASP A 16 1.20 1.43 14.95
N LYS A 17 1.64 1.50 13.69
CA LYS A 17 3.02 1.19 13.29
C LYS A 17 3.70 2.42 12.69
N GLN A 18 4.24 3.27 13.55
CA GLN A 18 5.00 4.43 13.09
C GLN A 18 6.31 4.01 12.41
N GLY A 19 6.66 4.71 11.32
CA GLY A 19 7.92 4.51 10.62
C GLY A 19 8.02 3.20 9.82
N VAL A 20 6.89 2.54 9.54
CA VAL A 20 6.86 1.36 8.66
C VAL A 20 5.91 1.59 7.49
N ALA A 21 6.16 0.84 6.42
CA ALA A 21 5.29 0.71 5.27
C ALA A 21 4.93 -0.75 5.08
N LEU A 22 3.77 -1.01 4.48
CA LEU A 22 3.26 -2.31 4.08
C LEU A 22 3.49 -2.47 2.58
N GLU A 23 4.15 -3.53 2.15
CA GLU A 23 4.19 -3.87 0.72
C GLU A 23 2.80 -4.30 0.26
N ILE A 24 2.34 -3.70 -0.84
CA ILE A 24 1.04 -4.00 -1.45
C ILE A 24 1.17 -4.51 -2.89
N ASP A 25 2.37 -4.37 -3.47
CA ASP A 25 2.88 -5.06 -4.66
C ASP A 25 4.43 -4.98 -4.66
N ASP A 26 5.10 -5.56 -5.66
CA ASP A 26 6.57 -5.57 -5.77
C ASP A 26 7.24 -4.19 -5.94
N SER A 27 6.44 -3.17 -6.25
CA SER A 27 6.85 -1.81 -6.64
C SER A 27 6.12 -0.70 -5.89
N THR A 28 5.23 -1.03 -4.95
CA THR A 28 4.39 -0.08 -4.24
C THR A 28 4.21 -0.51 -2.78
N VAL A 29 4.24 0.49 -1.90
CA VAL A 29 3.92 0.32 -0.48
C VAL A 29 2.78 1.22 -0.05
N ALA A 30 2.00 0.77 0.93
CA ALA A 30 1.10 1.59 1.72
C ALA A 30 1.81 2.09 2.99
N LEU A 31 1.60 3.34 3.39
CA LEU A 31 2.15 3.89 4.63
C LEU A 31 1.30 5.03 5.18
N PHE A 32 1.47 5.34 6.46
CA PHE A 32 0.99 6.61 7.02
C PHE A 32 2.04 7.71 6.79
N HIS A 33 1.67 8.72 6.01
CA HIS A 33 2.45 9.93 5.81
C HIS A 33 1.60 11.15 6.11
N GLN A 34 2.09 12.05 6.98
CA GLN A 34 1.35 13.25 7.41
C GLN A 34 -0.06 12.94 7.96
N GLY A 35 -0.23 11.81 8.66
CA GLY A 35 -1.49 11.39 9.26
C GLY A 35 -2.52 10.84 8.27
N LYS A 36 -2.13 10.57 7.01
CA LYS A 36 -2.99 9.97 5.99
C LYS A 36 -2.39 8.68 5.48
N LEU A 37 -3.26 7.72 5.16
CA LEU A 37 -2.86 6.53 4.42
C LEU A 37 -2.53 6.94 2.97
N MET A 38 -1.34 6.60 2.52
CA MET A 38 -0.84 6.91 1.18
C MET A 38 -0.15 5.70 0.58
N ALA A 39 -0.12 5.64 -0.75
CA ALA A 39 0.74 4.74 -1.49
C ALA A 39 2.03 5.47 -1.90
N ALA A 40 3.14 4.74 -2.03
CA ALA A 40 4.39 5.28 -2.55
C ALA A 40 5.15 4.24 -3.38
N PRO A 41 5.86 4.64 -4.45
CA PRO A 41 6.70 3.73 -5.20
C PRO A 41 7.83 3.16 -4.34
N LEU A 42 8.02 1.85 -4.42
CA LEU A 42 9.14 1.10 -3.87
C LEU A 42 10.14 0.79 -4.98
N SER A 43 11.40 1.09 -4.73
CA SER A 43 12.50 0.78 -5.63
C SER A 43 13.57 0.00 -4.89
N VAL A 44 14.08 -1.06 -5.52
CA VAL A 44 15.20 -1.85 -4.98
C VAL A 44 16.44 -0.99 -4.73
N THR A 45 16.67 0.04 -5.55
CA THR A 45 17.86 0.91 -5.43
C THR A 45 17.64 2.12 -4.55
N SER A 46 16.44 2.71 -4.60
CA SER A 46 16.15 4.00 -3.96
C SER A 46 15.29 3.89 -2.69
N GLY A 47 14.81 2.68 -2.37
CA GLY A 47 13.84 2.45 -1.31
C GLY A 47 12.49 3.10 -1.61
N ILE A 48 11.77 3.47 -0.56
CA ILE A 48 10.46 4.13 -0.64
C ILE A 48 10.63 5.56 -1.13
N GLN A 49 9.98 5.90 -2.25
CA GLN A 49 10.05 7.22 -2.87
C GLN A 49 8.96 8.15 -2.31
N LEU A 50 9.12 8.61 -1.08
CA LEU A 50 8.14 9.48 -0.39
C LEU A 50 7.76 10.76 -1.17
N GLY A 51 8.70 11.32 -1.95
CA GLY A 51 8.44 12.49 -2.80
C GLY A 51 7.49 12.23 -3.97
N LYS A 52 7.10 10.97 -4.19
CA LYS A 52 6.11 10.54 -5.19
C LYS A 52 4.93 9.82 -4.54
N ALA A 53 4.72 10.00 -3.23
CA ALA A 53 3.57 9.41 -2.56
C ALA A 53 2.26 10.01 -3.08
N TYR A 54 1.22 9.18 -3.18
CA TYR A 54 -0.10 9.55 -3.67
C TYR A 54 -1.20 8.96 -2.77
N VAL A 55 -2.38 9.56 -2.82
CA VAL A 55 -3.56 9.04 -2.11
C VAL A 55 -4.13 7.89 -2.94
N PHE A 56 -4.63 6.85 -2.28
CA PHE A 56 -5.37 5.79 -2.96
C PHE A 56 -6.61 6.38 -3.64
N ASP A 57 -6.77 6.06 -4.93
CA ASP A 57 -7.90 6.52 -5.73
C ASP A 57 -8.77 5.32 -6.11
N PRO A 58 -10.10 5.36 -5.83
CA PRO A 58 -11.01 4.31 -6.27
C PRO A 58 -11.07 4.16 -7.80
N GLU A 59 -10.67 5.16 -8.59
CA GLU A 59 -10.61 5.04 -10.06
C GLU A 59 -9.61 3.97 -10.53
N PHE A 60 -8.58 3.64 -9.73
CA PHE A 60 -7.61 2.58 -10.04
C PHE A 60 -7.97 1.21 -9.44
N TRP A 61 -9.19 1.08 -8.91
CA TRP A 61 -9.71 -0.16 -8.36
C TRP A 61 -10.71 -0.78 -9.33
N ASP A 62 -10.42 -2.00 -9.80
CA ASP A 62 -11.34 -2.79 -10.59
C ASP A 62 -12.31 -3.51 -9.65
N GLU A 63 -13.53 -3.00 -9.54
CA GLU A 63 -14.58 -3.59 -8.70
C GLU A 63 -15.06 -4.96 -9.20
N ASP A 64 -15.00 -5.23 -10.52
CA ASP A 64 -15.42 -6.51 -11.09
C ASP A 64 -14.38 -7.60 -10.77
N CYS A 65 -13.09 -7.25 -10.86
CA CYS A 65 -12.00 -8.15 -10.53
C CYS A 65 -11.67 -8.17 -9.03
N GLY A 66 -12.11 -7.18 -8.26
CA GLY A 66 -11.80 -6.99 -6.84
C GLY A 66 -10.30 -6.81 -6.59
N CYS A 67 -9.61 -6.07 -7.45
CA CYS A 67 -8.18 -5.83 -7.38
C CYS A 67 -7.76 -4.45 -7.91
N TRP A 68 -6.53 -4.03 -7.59
CA TRP A 68 -5.93 -2.85 -8.22
C TRP A 68 -5.69 -3.08 -9.71
N GLU A 69 -5.74 -2.03 -10.54
CA GLU A 69 -5.48 -2.12 -12.00
C GLU A 69 -4.13 -2.75 -12.35
N GLY A 70 -3.15 -2.72 -11.44
CA GLY A 70 -1.84 -3.37 -11.60
C GLY A 70 -1.79 -4.86 -11.23
N HIS A 71 -2.85 -5.39 -10.61
CA HIS A 71 -2.95 -6.79 -10.20
C HIS A 71 -3.75 -7.60 -11.21
N GLN A 72 -3.40 -8.88 -11.35
CA GLN A 72 -4.04 -9.81 -12.28
C GLN A 72 -5.33 -10.41 -11.71
N SER A 73 -5.55 -10.33 -10.39
CA SER A 73 -6.75 -10.89 -9.74
C SER A 73 -6.96 -10.40 -8.30
N ALA A 74 -8.16 -10.62 -7.77
CA ALA A 74 -8.44 -10.46 -6.35
C ALA A 74 -7.45 -11.24 -5.46
N SER A 75 -7.07 -12.45 -5.87
CA SER A 75 -6.17 -13.32 -5.10
C SER A 75 -4.79 -12.69 -4.87
N GLU A 76 -4.27 -11.96 -5.86
CA GLU A 76 -2.99 -11.25 -5.76
C GLU A 76 -3.10 -10.11 -4.74
N THR A 77 -4.13 -9.27 -4.82
CA THR A 77 -4.39 -8.23 -3.80
C THR A 77 -4.51 -8.85 -2.40
N MET A 78 -5.22 -9.97 -2.29
CA MET A 78 -5.43 -10.65 -1.02
C MET A 78 -4.17 -11.29 -0.46
N GLN A 79 -3.20 -11.68 -1.30
CA GLN A 79 -1.93 -12.23 -0.84
C GLN A 79 -1.19 -11.23 0.05
N TRP A 80 -1.08 -9.98 -0.42
CA TRP A 80 -0.42 -8.89 0.33
C TRP A 80 -1.17 -8.52 1.61
N VAL A 81 -2.50 -8.61 1.59
CA VAL A 81 -3.35 -8.36 2.77
C VAL A 81 -3.25 -9.48 3.82
N ASN A 82 -3.22 -10.74 3.37
CA ASN A 82 -3.23 -11.92 4.23
C ASN A 82 -1.85 -12.25 4.78
N THR A 83 -0.79 -11.89 4.04
CA THR A 83 0.60 -12.14 4.40
C THR A 83 1.38 -10.82 4.38
N PRO A 84 1.07 -9.88 5.29
CA PRO A 84 1.61 -8.53 5.23
C PRO A 84 3.12 -8.54 5.44
N ASN A 85 3.85 -7.96 4.49
CA ASN A 85 5.28 -7.69 4.65
C ASN A 85 5.49 -6.21 5.02
N PHE A 86 6.17 -5.97 6.14
CA PHE A 86 6.42 -4.63 6.64
C PHE A 86 7.89 -4.27 6.44
N ILE A 87 8.14 -3.08 5.90
CA ILE A 87 9.48 -2.55 5.68
C ILE A 87 9.66 -1.19 6.38
N PRO A 88 10.86 -0.88 6.90
CA PRO A 88 11.11 0.39 7.57
C PRO A 88 11.11 1.57 6.59
N VAL A 89 10.46 2.66 6.98
CA VAL A 89 10.54 3.95 6.28
C VAL A 89 11.82 4.66 6.73
N LEU A 90 12.88 4.54 5.93
CA LEU A 90 14.15 5.21 6.21
C LEU A 90 14.06 6.69 5.82
N THR A 91 13.79 7.57 6.77
CA THR A 91 14.05 8.99 6.61
C THR A 91 15.54 9.22 6.83
N ARG A 92 16.28 9.62 5.78
CA ARG A 92 17.64 10.13 5.98
C ARG A 92 17.55 11.39 6.85
N SER A 93 17.99 11.28 8.11
CA SER A 93 18.23 12.38 9.04
C SER A 93 19.37 13.28 8.57
#